data_AF-A0A8J6RRS9-F1
#
_entry.id   AF-A0A8J6RRS9-F1
#
_cell.length_a   1.000
_cell.length_b   1.000
_cell.length_c   1.000
_cell.angle_alpha   90.00
_cell.angle_beta   90.00
_cell.angle_gamma   90.00
#
_symmetry.space_group_name_H-M   'P 1'
#
loop_
_entity.id
_entity.type
_entity.pdbx_description
1 polymer ?
#
loop_
_entity_poly.entity_id
_entity_poly.type
_entity_poly.pdbx_seq_one_letter_code
_entity_poly.pdbx_strand_id
1 'polypeptide(L)'
;MSFTGEFNQALLERFIQLIATHTGLHIRPEEREALTQKIRLRMKLFNISVPEIYYLLLKDSSPQSDDEWQELAISLTICESYFFRDKGQFSLLRHKILPELIAAQKYTKTLRIWSAGCSTGEEPYSLAILLNELIPDCDRWNIFILGTDINQNAIEQARQGVYSSWSFRLLESQLKDRYFFLKGDKWHLNKDIRERVIFRNINLVKEQFDNSAYGIKTIDLIICRNVFVYFEKPAISLVLNKFNNTLKLGGYLLTAHSELQGQDIGLLEAKLFPESVIYQRRENLELGAGLWGTKPSIYPETGEQILCSSASANNLGMNFEQSIGNTSQLMKPEILLQEAAEKINNTAKDLSNLSVSKLNEEKNNDAAVTTLLLEAEALFKNKFYALAIEKAEEAITLESKQFYPYHLQAEIYANLGKYDKAIDYCQMALKVNPLAEEPLYLLAHIADERGDINAAKSFLKKIIYLVPYCIYAYLELGYIYDKEGEAIKATKMRTVALEILQKLPFKATLEKLDNLTVEELIAKINKMLPRQL
;
A
#
# COMPACT_ATOMS: atom_id res chain seq x y z
N MET A 1 33.57 -40.08 2.16
CA MET A 1 33.32 -40.54 0.77
C MET A 1 33.35 -39.33 -0.14
N SER A 2 34.12 -39.38 -1.23
CA SER A 2 34.15 -38.34 -2.26
C SER A 2 32.79 -38.26 -2.97
N PHE A 3 32.20 -37.08 -3.04
CA PHE A 3 30.97 -36.82 -3.81
C PHE A 3 31.27 -37.04 -5.30
N THR A 4 30.68 -38.06 -5.92
CA THR A 4 30.89 -38.39 -7.34
C THR A 4 29.66 -38.13 -8.23
N GLY A 5 28.51 -37.75 -7.66
CA GLY A 5 27.30 -37.43 -8.42
C GLY A 5 27.25 -35.95 -8.82
N GLU A 6 27.51 -35.65 -10.09
CA GLU A 6 27.19 -34.34 -10.66
C GLU A 6 25.68 -34.18 -10.83
N PHE A 7 25.15 -33.00 -10.48
CA PHE A 7 23.77 -32.67 -10.84
C PHE A 7 23.76 -32.37 -12.34
N ASN A 8 23.28 -33.32 -13.13
CA ASN A 8 22.96 -32.99 -14.52
C ASN A 8 21.75 -32.04 -14.55
N GLN A 9 21.66 -31.25 -15.62
CA GLN A 9 20.63 -30.22 -15.75
C GLN A 9 19.21 -30.80 -15.65
N ALA A 10 18.96 -31.95 -16.27
CA ALA A 10 17.64 -32.58 -16.26
C ALA A 10 17.18 -32.99 -14.85
N LEU A 11 18.09 -33.49 -14.00
CA LEU A 11 17.76 -33.85 -12.64
C LEU A 11 17.50 -32.61 -11.77
N LEU A 12 18.28 -31.55 -11.97
CA LEU A 12 18.05 -30.28 -11.26
C LEU A 12 16.66 -29.70 -11.57
N GLU A 13 16.24 -29.73 -12.83
CA GLU A 13 14.88 -29.30 -13.21
C GLU A 13 13.79 -30.16 -12.53
N ARG A 14 14.02 -31.48 -12.37
CA ARG A 14 13.09 -32.34 -11.63
C ARG A 14 13.01 -31.95 -10.15
N PHE A 15 14.14 -31.61 -9.51
CA PHE A 15 14.13 -31.11 -8.13
C PHE A 15 13.37 -29.78 -8.02
N ILE A 16 13.60 -28.85 -8.94
CA ILE A 16 12.89 -27.57 -8.99
C ILE A 16 11.39 -27.80 -9.10
N GLN A 17 10.95 -28.66 -10.03
CA GLN A 17 9.54 -28.98 -10.20
C GLN A 17 8.95 -29.65 -8.94
N LEU A 18 9.69 -30.54 -8.29
CA LEU A 18 9.25 -31.22 -7.07
C LEU A 18 9.09 -30.22 -5.91
N ILE A 19 10.04 -29.30 -5.75
CA ILE A 19 10.00 -28.24 -4.75
C ILE A 19 8.82 -27.30 -5.01
N ALA A 20 8.64 -26.85 -6.26
CA ALA A 20 7.51 -26.01 -6.65
C ALA A 20 6.17 -26.70 -6.36
N THR A 21 6.06 -28.00 -6.66
CA THR A 21 4.84 -28.78 -6.40
C THR A 21 4.54 -28.92 -4.90
N HIS A 22 5.57 -29.12 -4.07
CA HIS A 22 5.38 -29.35 -2.63
C HIS A 22 5.23 -28.06 -1.82
N THR A 23 6.02 -27.03 -2.16
CA THR A 23 6.14 -25.79 -1.37
C THR A 23 5.50 -24.57 -2.04
N GLY A 24 5.26 -24.63 -3.36
CA GLY A 24 4.85 -23.50 -4.18
C GLY A 24 5.99 -22.61 -4.65
N LEU A 25 7.21 -22.80 -4.14
CA LEU A 25 8.33 -21.89 -4.39
C LEU A 25 8.81 -21.93 -5.84
N HIS A 26 8.98 -20.75 -6.43
CA HIS A 26 9.65 -20.53 -7.68
C HIS A 26 11.16 -20.39 -7.46
N ILE A 27 11.95 -21.26 -8.09
CA ILE A 27 13.42 -21.19 -8.02
C ILE A 27 13.93 -20.47 -9.26
N ARG A 28 14.49 -19.28 -9.07
CA ARG A 28 15.01 -18.46 -10.16
C ARG A 28 16.34 -19.01 -10.69
N PRO A 29 16.70 -18.75 -11.97
CA PRO A 29 17.95 -19.23 -12.56
C PRO A 29 19.20 -18.95 -11.72
N GLU A 30 19.29 -17.77 -11.13
CA GLU A 30 20.39 -17.32 -10.27
C GLU A 30 20.45 -18.05 -8.92
N GLU A 31 19.34 -18.66 -8.46
CA GLU A 31 19.26 -19.39 -7.18
C GLU A 31 19.61 -20.87 -7.33
N ARG A 32 19.76 -21.38 -8.57
CA ARG A 32 19.94 -22.80 -8.87
C ARG A 32 21.22 -23.40 -8.29
N GLU A 33 22.31 -22.64 -8.31
CA GLU A 33 23.57 -23.09 -7.71
C GLU A 33 23.45 -23.19 -6.19
N ALA A 34 22.87 -22.16 -5.56
CA ALA A 34 22.61 -22.15 -4.13
C ALA A 34 21.67 -23.30 -3.71
N LEU A 35 20.62 -23.57 -4.50
CA LEU A 35 19.74 -24.73 -4.30
C LEU A 35 20.53 -26.04 -4.34
N THR A 36 21.39 -26.21 -5.35
CA THR A 36 22.21 -27.42 -5.50
C THR A 36 23.12 -27.63 -4.28
N GLN A 37 23.71 -26.55 -3.76
CA GLN A 37 24.53 -26.60 -2.54
C GLN A 37 23.69 -27.00 -1.31
N LYS A 38 22.49 -26.42 -1.13
CA LYS A 38 21.57 -26.79 -0.05
C LYS A 38 21.18 -28.26 -0.12
N ILE A 39 20.82 -28.77 -1.29
CA ILE A 39 20.49 -30.18 -1.48
C ILE A 39 21.70 -31.08 -1.15
N ARG A 40 22.92 -30.73 -1.61
CA ARG A 40 24.13 -31.50 -1.26
C ARG A 40 24.39 -31.54 0.24
N LEU A 41 24.12 -30.46 0.97
CA LEU A 41 24.24 -30.44 2.43
C LEU A 41 23.22 -31.37 3.08
N ARG A 42 21.97 -31.37 2.62
CA ARG A 42 20.94 -32.31 3.11
C ARG A 42 21.33 -33.76 2.81
N MET A 43 21.75 -34.07 1.58
CA MET A 43 22.22 -35.40 1.18
C MET A 43 23.34 -35.95 2.08
N LYS A 44 24.28 -35.09 2.51
CA LYS A 44 25.36 -35.47 3.44
C LYS A 44 24.82 -35.99 4.77
N LEU A 45 23.76 -35.40 5.31
CA LEU A 45 23.16 -35.81 6.58
C LEU A 45 22.53 -37.21 6.49
N PHE A 46 22.05 -37.61 5.31
CA PHE A 46 21.51 -38.94 5.04
C PHE A 46 22.55 -39.95 4.56
N ASN A 47 23.83 -39.56 4.48
CA ASN A 47 24.90 -40.34 3.86
C ASN A 47 24.58 -40.77 2.40
N ILE A 48 23.81 -39.96 1.67
CA ILE A 48 23.47 -40.21 0.27
C ILE A 48 24.49 -39.50 -0.62
N SER A 49 25.17 -40.25 -1.48
CA SER A 49 26.15 -39.70 -2.45
C SER A 49 25.59 -39.54 -3.86
N VAL A 50 24.42 -40.11 -4.15
CA VAL A 50 23.78 -40.12 -5.48
C VAL A 50 22.51 -39.26 -5.44
N PRO A 51 22.47 -38.11 -6.13
CA PRO A 51 21.33 -37.18 -6.11
C PRO A 51 19.98 -37.81 -6.46
N GLU A 52 19.94 -38.78 -7.36
CA GLU A 52 18.71 -39.50 -7.75
C GLU A 52 18.10 -40.28 -6.59
N ILE A 53 18.92 -40.84 -5.70
CA ILE A 53 18.42 -41.53 -4.50
C ILE A 53 17.76 -40.53 -3.55
N TYR A 54 18.36 -39.35 -3.39
CA TYR A 54 17.77 -38.29 -2.57
C TYR A 54 16.48 -37.74 -3.18
N TYR A 55 16.41 -37.61 -4.51
CA TYR A 55 15.16 -37.28 -5.22
C TYR A 55 14.06 -38.30 -4.92
N LEU A 56 14.38 -39.60 -4.95
CA LEU A 56 13.41 -40.66 -4.66
C LEU A 56 12.95 -40.63 -3.20
N LEU A 57 13.85 -40.34 -2.26
CA LEU A 57 13.50 -40.13 -0.85
C LEU A 57 12.46 -39.02 -0.70
N LEU A 58 12.69 -37.84 -1.31
CA LEU A 58 11.74 -36.71 -1.24
C LEU A 58 10.39 -37.01 -1.92
N LYS A 59 10.36 -37.90 -2.92
CA LYS A 59 9.14 -38.27 -3.63
C LYS A 59 8.32 -39.32 -2.89
N ASP A 60 8.93 -40.03 -1.94
CA ASP A 60 8.26 -41.05 -1.15
C ASP A 60 7.22 -40.43 -0.20
N SER A 61 6.26 -41.25 0.24
CA SER A 61 5.20 -40.88 1.19
C SER A 61 5.47 -41.40 2.60
N SER A 62 6.74 -41.61 2.95
CA SER A 62 7.15 -42.08 4.28
C SER A 62 7.30 -40.94 5.29
N PRO A 63 7.19 -41.22 6.60
CA PRO A 63 7.48 -40.22 7.65
C PRO A 63 8.87 -39.58 7.51
N GLN A 64 9.87 -40.35 7.05
CA GLN A 64 11.22 -39.84 6.80
C GLN A 64 11.25 -38.79 5.68
N SER A 65 10.44 -38.97 4.64
CA SER A 65 10.27 -37.97 3.58
C SER A 65 9.63 -36.70 4.13
N ASP A 66 8.57 -36.83 4.94
CA ASP A 66 7.90 -35.69 5.57
C ASP A 66 8.84 -34.89 6.49
N ASP A 67 9.63 -35.57 7.34
CA ASP A 67 10.64 -34.94 8.19
C ASP A 67 11.71 -34.22 7.35
N GLU A 68 12.17 -34.85 6.26
CA GLU A 68 13.16 -34.21 5.39
C GLU A 68 12.59 -33.00 4.64
N TRP A 69 11.31 -33.02 4.29
CA TRP A 69 10.66 -31.85 3.70
C TRP A 69 10.60 -30.67 4.66
N GLN A 70 10.38 -30.89 5.96
CA GLN A 70 10.42 -29.82 6.97
C GLN A 70 11.80 -29.17 7.02
N GLU A 71 12.84 -30.01 7.07
CA GLU A 71 14.22 -29.57 7.10
C GLU A 71 14.68 -28.87 5.82
N LEU A 72 14.28 -29.40 4.67
CA LEU A 72 14.56 -28.77 3.38
C LEU A 72 13.86 -27.42 3.30
N ALA A 73 12.59 -27.32 3.71
CA ALA A 73 11.84 -26.07 3.73
C ALA A 73 12.55 -24.99 4.57
N ILE A 74 13.07 -25.35 5.76
CA ILE A 74 13.86 -24.43 6.60
C ILE A 74 15.02 -23.82 5.79
N SER A 75 15.73 -24.64 5.01
CA SER A 75 16.87 -24.16 4.21
C SER A 75 16.46 -23.33 2.99
N LEU A 76 15.24 -23.52 2.46
CA LEU A 76 14.76 -22.86 1.24
C LEU A 76 14.13 -21.49 1.52
N THR A 77 13.50 -21.32 2.69
CA THR A 77 12.79 -20.09 3.04
C THR A 77 13.69 -18.92 3.45
N ILE A 78 13.20 -17.70 3.22
CA ILE A 78 13.82 -16.45 3.69
C ILE A 78 12.92 -15.86 4.77
N CYS A 79 13.41 -15.80 6.01
CA CYS A 79 12.65 -15.38 7.19
C CYS A 79 12.89 -13.92 7.59
N GLU A 80 12.85 -12.97 6.66
CA GLU A 80 12.96 -11.55 7.02
C GLU A 80 11.60 -11.00 7.49
N SER A 81 11.51 -10.60 8.75
CA SER A 81 10.32 -9.94 9.31
C SER A 81 10.71 -8.87 10.33
N TYR A 82 9.74 -8.01 10.68
CA TYR A 82 9.86 -6.98 11.71
C TYR A 82 8.52 -6.39 12.10
N PHE A 83 8.47 -5.80 13.29
CA PHE A 83 7.26 -5.25 13.86
C PHE A 83 6.72 -4.10 13.02
N PHE A 84 5.40 -4.12 12.77
CA PHE A 84 4.69 -3.12 11.97
C PHE A 84 5.33 -2.88 10.59
N ARG A 85 5.75 -3.97 9.94
CA ARG A 85 6.30 -3.95 8.58
C ARG A 85 5.30 -3.35 7.61
N ASP A 86 5.72 -2.32 6.88
CA ASP A 86 4.90 -1.45 6.03
C ASP A 86 3.93 -0.58 6.81
N LYS A 87 4.34 0.69 7.01
CA LYS A 87 3.56 1.67 7.76
C LYS A 87 2.23 1.99 7.09
N GLY A 88 2.16 1.96 5.76
CA GLY A 88 0.92 2.24 5.02
C GLY A 88 -0.13 1.16 5.28
N GLN A 89 0.24 -0.11 5.12
CA GLN A 89 -0.66 -1.23 5.35
C GLN A 89 -1.11 -1.34 6.81
N PHE A 90 -0.22 -1.12 7.78
CA PHE A 90 -0.63 -1.08 9.20
C PHE A 90 -1.46 0.16 9.54
N SER A 91 -1.27 1.30 8.86
CA SER A 91 -2.14 2.48 8.97
C SER A 91 -3.55 2.15 8.48
N LEU A 92 -3.67 1.53 7.31
CA LEU A 92 -4.94 1.07 6.75
C LEU A 92 -5.67 0.10 7.70
N LEU A 93 -4.94 -0.88 8.25
CA LEU A 93 -5.47 -1.80 9.25
C LEU A 93 -5.97 -1.05 10.49
N ARG A 94 -5.17 -0.12 11.02
CA ARG A 94 -5.48 0.60 12.25
C ARG A 94 -6.65 1.58 12.11
N HIS A 95 -6.74 2.29 10.98
CA HIS A 95 -7.64 3.43 10.83
C HIS A 95 -8.94 3.07 10.09
N LYS A 96 -8.96 1.97 9.33
CA LYS A 96 -10.13 1.59 8.50
C LYS A 96 -10.57 0.15 8.75
N ILE A 97 -9.71 -0.83 8.45
CA ILE A 97 -10.13 -2.24 8.33
C ILE A 97 -10.46 -2.85 9.69
N LEU A 98 -9.57 -2.76 10.69
CA LEU A 98 -9.85 -3.32 12.01
C LEU A 98 -11.01 -2.60 12.70
N PRO A 99 -11.12 -1.26 12.69
CA PRO A 99 -12.31 -0.57 13.20
C PRO A 99 -13.62 -1.04 12.57
N GLU A 100 -13.66 -1.24 11.24
CA GLU A 100 -14.84 -1.75 10.53
C GLU A 100 -15.20 -3.18 10.99
N LEU A 101 -14.22 -4.08 11.05
CA LEU A 101 -14.43 -5.46 11.50
C LEU A 101 -14.86 -5.51 12.98
N ILE A 102 -14.26 -4.70 13.84
CA ILE A 102 -14.64 -4.58 15.26
C ILE A 102 -16.10 -4.07 15.36
N ALA A 103 -16.47 -3.02 14.62
CA ALA A 103 -17.84 -2.51 14.62
C ALA A 103 -18.85 -3.56 14.16
N ALA A 104 -18.54 -4.30 13.09
CA ALA A 104 -19.38 -5.38 12.57
C ALA A 104 -19.56 -6.55 13.55
N GLN A 105 -18.61 -6.76 14.47
CA GLN A 105 -18.64 -7.81 15.49
C GLN A 105 -18.98 -7.29 16.90
N LYS A 106 -19.53 -6.07 17.04
CA LYS A 106 -19.82 -5.47 18.36
C LYS A 106 -20.71 -6.32 19.27
N TYR A 107 -21.63 -7.10 18.70
CA TYR A 107 -22.55 -7.96 19.46
C TYR A 107 -21.96 -9.34 19.79
N THR A 108 -21.28 -9.96 18.83
CA THR A 108 -20.67 -11.29 18.98
C THR A 108 -19.33 -11.23 19.72
N LYS A 109 -18.68 -10.06 19.71
CA LYS A 109 -17.34 -9.77 20.24
C LYS A 109 -16.32 -10.84 19.85
N THR A 110 -16.41 -11.36 18.62
CA THR A 110 -15.55 -12.42 18.12
C THR A 110 -14.83 -11.91 16.89
N LEU A 111 -13.50 -12.04 16.86
CA LEU A 111 -12.68 -11.60 15.72
C LEU A 111 -11.63 -12.67 15.42
N ARG A 112 -11.56 -13.12 14.17
CA ARG A 112 -10.69 -14.23 13.75
C ARG A 112 -9.74 -13.74 12.66
N ILE A 113 -8.45 -13.74 12.95
CA ILE A 113 -7.39 -13.22 12.08
C ILE A 113 -6.36 -14.31 11.82
N TRP A 114 -5.88 -14.39 10.59
CA TRP A 114 -4.84 -15.32 10.18
C TRP A 114 -3.70 -14.59 9.46
N SER A 115 -2.50 -14.60 10.04
CA SER A 115 -1.24 -14.24 9.38
C SER A 115 -0.62 -15.50 8.77
N ALA A 116 -0.69 -15.60 7.44
CA ALA A 116 -0.20 -16.71 6.63
C ALA A 116 1.19 -16.37 6.06
N GLY A 117 2.22 -17.16 6.41
CA GLY A 117 3.62 -16.85 6.16
C GLY A 117 4.19 -15.87 7.20
N CYS A 118 3.92 -16.14 8.49
CA CYS A 118 4.20 -15.20 9.58
C CYS A 118 5.68 -15.11 10.00
N SER A 119 6.56 -15.95 9.44
CA SER A 119 7.98 -16.02 9.78
C SER A 119 8.19 -16.13 11.29
N THR A 120 9.05 -15.29 11.87
CA THR A 120 9.42 -15.24 13.29
C THR A 120 8.40 -14.52 14.20
N GLY A 121 7.19 -14.28 13.70
CA GLY A 121 6.03 -13.90 14.50
C GLY A 121 5.81 -12.39 14.70
N GLU A 122 6.66 -11.52 14.16
CA GLU A 122 6.49 -10.07 14.32
C GLU A 122 5.15 -9.56 13.75
N GLU A 123 4.67 -10.10 12.63
CA GLU A 123 3.38 -9.70 12.04
C GLU A 123 2.18 -10.04 12.94
N PRO A 124 1.96 -11.31 13.37
CA PRO A 124 0.81 -11.64 14.21
C PRO A 124 0.88 -10.97 15.59
N TYR A 125 2.08 -10.74 16.15
CA TYR A 125 2.19 -9.94 17.37
C TYR A 125 1.92 -8.45 17.14
N SER A 126 2.29 -7.88 15.99
CA SER A 126 1.91 -6.50 15.63
C SER A 126 0.38 -6.36 15.58
N LEU A 127 -0.32 -7.37 15.07
CA LEU A 127 -1.80 -7.41 15.08
C LEU A 127 -2.37 -7.53 16.49
N ALA A 128 -1.79 -8.39 17.33
CA ALA A 128 -2.19 -8.54 18.73
C ALA A 128 -2.04 -7.23 19.51
N ILE A 129 -0.90 -6.55 19.35
CA ILE A 129 -0.65 -5.22 19.93
C ILE A 129 -1.67 -4.22 19.39
N LEU A 130 -1.89 -4.18 18.08
CA LEU A 130 -2.79 -3.23 17.45
C LEU A 130 -4.24 -3.40 17.93
N LEU A 131 -4.72 -4.64 18.06
CA LEU A 131 -6.04 -4.92 18.60
C LEU A 131 -6.16 -4.54 20.08
N ASN A 132 -5.10 -4.73 20.87
CA ASN A 132 -5.07 -4.30 22.26
C ASN A 132 -5.15 -2.78 22.40
N GLU A 133 -4.56 -2.02 21.47
CA GLU A 133 -4.67 -0.55 21.43
C GLU A 133 -6.04 -0.06 20.95
N LEU A 134 -6.70 -0.79 20.04
CA LEU A 134 -7.95 -0.38 19.42
C LEU A 134 -9.20 -0.76 20.22
N ILE A 135 -9.13 -1.80 21.07
CA ILE A 135 -10.26 -2.34 21.80
C ILE A 135 -10.10 -2.04 23.30
N PRO A 136 -10.85 -1.08 23.87
CA PRO A 136 -10.72 -0.68 25.29
C PRO A 136 -10.91 -1.82 26.32
N ASP A 137 -11.74 -2.82 25.99
CA ASP A 137 -11.98 -4.02 26.81
C ASP A 137 -11.57 -5.29 26.04
N CYS A 138 -10.33 -5.35 25.55
CA CYS A 138 -9.86 -6.42 24.67
C CYS A 138 -10.08 -7.83 25.25
N ASP A 139 -9.98 -7.99 26.57
CA ASP A 139 -10.16 -9.28 27.26
C ASP A 139 -11.61 -9.79 27.26
N ARG A 140 -12.58 -8.93 26.95
CA ARG A 140 -14.00 -9.33 26.78
C ARG A 140 -14.32 -9.80 25.37
N TRP A 141 -13.33 -9.80 24.48
CA TRP A 141 -13.47 -10.28 23.11
C TRP A 141 -12.88 -11.68 22.96
N ASN A 142 -13.55 -12.51 22.20
CA ASN A 142 -13.01 -13.76 21.71
C ASN A 142 -12.15 -13.49 20.47
N ILE A 143 -10.91 -13.08 20.69
CA ILE A 143 -9.95 -12.79 19.63
C ILE A 143 -9.12 -14.04 19.35
N PHE A 144 -9.20 -14.50 18.10
CA PHE A 144 -8.37 -15.59 17.60
C PHE A 144 -7.36 -15.02 16.60
N ILE A 145 -6.07 -15.09 16.94
CA ILE A 145 -4.98 -14.73 16.02
C ILE A 145 -4.15 -15.97 15.77
N LEU A 146 -4.09 -16.40 14.50
CA LEU A 146 -3.29 -17.52 14.05
C LEU A 146 -2.11 -17.00 13.23
N GLY A 147 -0.88 -17.37 13.61
CA GLY A 147 0.31 -17.23 12.79
C GLY A 147 0.71 -18.59 12.22
N THR A 148 0.89 -18.70 10.90
CA THR A 148 1.36 -19.94 10.27
C THR A 148 2.55 -19.71 9.37
N ASP A 149 3.46 -20.67 9.32
CA ASP A 149 4.60 -20.65 8.41
C ASP A 149 5.00 -22.09 8.04
N ILE A 150 5.66 -22.27 6.90
CA ILE A 150 6.23 -23.56 6.50
C ILE A 150 7.55 -23.85 7.24
N ASN A 151 8.25 -22.81 7.70
CA ASN A 151 9.51 -22.94 8.44
C ASN A 151 9.24 -23.17 9.94
N GLN A 152 9.50 -24.40 10.40
CA GLN A 152 9.32 -24.80 11.79
C GLN A 152 10.22 -24.01 12.76
N ASN A 153 11.48 -23.72 12.38
CA ASN A 153 12.40 -22.93 13.22
C ASN A 153 11.88 -21.50 13.44
N ALA A 154 11.30 -20.90 12.40
CA ALA A 154 10.69 -19.58 12.50
C ALA A 154 9.49 -19.58 13.46
N ILE A 155 8.65 -20.61 13.38
CA ILE A 155 7.52 -20.83 14.30
C ILE A 155 7.98 -21.02 15.75
N GLU A 156 9.06 -21.77 15.98
CA GLU A 156 9.62 -21.95 17.32
C GLU A 156 10.16 -20.64 17.89
N GLN A 157 10.85 -19.84 17.08
CA GLN A 157 11.28 -18.49 17.47
C GLN A 157 10.09 -17.57 17.77
N ALA A 158 9.04 -17.62 16.95
CA ALA A 158 7.82 -16.86 17.15
C ALA A 158 7.17 -17.18 18.50
N ARG A 159 7.08 -18.47 18.88
CA ARG A 159 6.54 -18.89 20.19
C ARG A 159 7.36 -18.38 21.37
N GLN A 160 8.66 -18.20 21.22
CA GLN A 160 9.51 -17.65 22.28
C GLN A 160 9.18 -16.17 22.53
N GLY A 161 8.88 -15.41 21.47
CA GLY A 161 8.58 -13.97 21.55
C GLY A 161 9.81 -13.16 21.96
N VAL A 162 10.99 -13.55 21.47
CA VAL A 162 12.29 -12.95 21.82
C VAL A 162 12.94 -12.40 20.57
N TYR A 163 13.30 -11.12 20.60
CA TYR A 163 13.70 -10.36 19.41
C TYR A 163 15.00 -9.57 19.65
N SER A 164 15.72 -9.33 18.56
CA SER A 164 16.87 -8.42 18.56
C SER A 164 16.41 -6.98 18.29
N SER A 165 17.29 -6.00 18.50
CA SER A 165 17.01 -4.60 18.16
C SER A 165 16.60 -4.40 16.70
N TRP A 166 17.04 -5.27 15.78
CA TRP A 166 16.73 -5.18 14.35
C TRP A 166 15.22 -5.32 14.04
N SER A 167 14.49 -6.13 14.82
CA SER A 167 13.05 -6.34 14.63
C SER A 167 12.21 -5.09 14.93
N PHE A 168 12.79 -4.05 15.55
CA PHE A 168 12.09 -2.82 15.97
C PHE A 168 12.40 -1.61 15.09
N ARG A 169 13.07 -1.78 13.95
CA ARG A 169 13.57 -0.66 13.12
C ARG A 169 12.51 0.35 12.67
N LEU A 170 11.24 -0.04 12.57
CA LEU A 170 10.12 0.86 12.27
C LEU A 170 9.10 1.01 13.43
N LEU A 171 9.34 0.38 14.59
CA LEU A 171 8.41 0.44 15.72
C LEU A 171 8.62 1.74 16.51
N GLU A 172 7.53 2.42 16.82
CA GLU A 172 7.54 3.60 17.69
C GLU A 172 8.03 3.23 19.11
N SER A 173 8.91 4.06 19.68
CA SER A 173 9.53 3.78 20.99
C SER A 173 8.50 3.56 22.10
N GLN A 174 7.40 4.32 22.09
CA GLN A 174 6.33 4.20 23.08
C GLN A 174 5.66 2.82 23.08
N LEU A 175 5.45 2.22 21.90
CA LEU A 175 4.89 0.87 21.79
C LEU A 175 5.92 -0.17 22.24
N LYS A 176 7.18 0.04 21.87
CA LYS A 176 8.27 -0.84 22.30
C LYS A 176 8.38 -0.91 23.82
N ASP A 177 8.40 0.24 24.49
CA ASP A 177 8.55 0.34 25.95
C ASP A 177 7.33 -0.23 26.71
N ARG A 178 6.14 -0.18 26.09
CA ARG A 178 4.91 -0.71 26.69
C ARG A 178 4.80 -2.22 26.59
N TYR A 179 5.19 -2.79 25.44
CA TYR A 179 4.93 -4.19 25.10
C TYR A 179 6.13 -5.11 25.19
N PHE A 180 7.33 -4.55 25.38
CA PHE A 180 8.56 -5.32 25.45
C PHE A 180 9.40 -4.88 26.65
N PHE A 181 10.19 -5.81 27.16
CA PHE A 181 11.20 -5.55 28.17
C PHE A 181 12.53 -6.15 27.77
N LEU A 182 13.62 -5.48 28.11
CA LEU A 182 14.97 -5.96 27.84
C LEU A 182 15.39 -6.95 28.94
N LYS A 183 15.85 -8.14 28.54
CA LYS A 183 16.46 -9.13 29.45
C LYS A 183 17.76 -9.64 28.83
N GLY A 184 18.89 -9.26 29.44
CA GLY A 184 20.20 -9.46 28.83
C GLY A 184 20.36 -8.56 27.59
N ASP A 185 20.67 -9.17 26.45
CA ASP A 185 20.85 -8.51 25.15
C ASP A 185 19.63 -8.61 24.22
N LYS A 186 18.54 -9.24 24.67
CA LYS A 186 17.33 -9.49 23.87
C LYS A 186 16.09 -8.84 24.45
N TRP A 187 15.18 -8.49 23.57
CA TRP A 187 13.86 -7.94 23.90
C TRP A 187 12.84 -9.05 23.98
N HIS A 188 12.09 -9.10 25.08
CA HIS A 188 11.04 -10.07 25.32
C HIS A 188 9.69 -9.40 25.20
N LEU A 189 8.78 -10.01 24.43
CA LEU A 189 7.39 -9.59 24.36
C LEU A 189 6.67 -9.90 25.67
N ASN A 190 5.81 -8.99 26.13
CA ASN A 190 4.97 -9.19 27.30
C ASN A 190 4.13 -10.46 27.15
N LYS A 191 4.08 -11.26 28.21
CA LYS A 191 3.41 -12.55 28.24
C LYS A 191 1.93 -12.45 27.81
N ASP A 192 1.23 -11.42 28.27
CA ASP A 192 -0.20 -11.23 28.01
C ASP A 192 -0.54 -10.97 26.53
N ILE A 193 0.40 -10.43 25.76
CA ILE A 193 0.27 -10.31 24.29
C ILE A 193 0.73 -11.60 23.62
N ARG A 194 1.84 -12.18 24.11
CA ARG A 194 2.39 -13.41 23.54
C ARG A 194 1.38 -14.54 23.53
N GLU A 195 0.60 -14.67 24.60
CA GLU A 195 -0.41 -15.73 24.76
C GLU A 195 -1.70 -15.50 23.93
N ARG A 196 -1.85 -14.34 23.27
CA ARG A 196 -2.99 -14.06 22.37
C ARG A 196 -2.81 -14.62 20.96
N VAL A 197 -1.62 -15.12 20.63
CA VAL A 197 -1.30 -15.61 19.29
C VAL A 197 -1.02 -17.12 19.33
N ILE A 198 -1.68 -17.84 18.44
CA ILE A 198 -1.47 -19.28 18.24
C ILE A 198 -0.56 -19.45 17.03
N PHE A 199 0.50 -20.26 17.17
CA PHE A 199 1.43 -20.55 16.07
C PHE A 199 1.37 -22.00 15.63
N ARG A 200 1.29 -22.23 14.31
CA ARG A 200 1.25 -23.57 13.70
C ARG A 200 2.17 -23.65 12.49
N ASN A 201 2.82 -24.79 12.31
CA ASN A 201 3.52 -25.09 11.06
C ASN A 201 2.51 -25.58 10.04
N ILE A 202 2.32 -24.82 8.95
CA ILE A 202 1.35 -25.12 7.90
C ILE A 202 1.96 -24.77 6.56
N ASN A 203 1.92 -25.72 5.63
CA ASN A 203 2.23 -25.50 4.23
C ASN A 203 0.95 -25.08 3.47
N LEU A 204 0.92 -23.84 2.97
CA LEU A 204 -0.23 -23.28 2.27
C LEU A 204 -0.63 -24.08 1.01
N VAL A 205 0.33 -24.75 0.37
CA VAL A 205 0.14 -25.53 -0.85
C VAL A 205 -0.37 -26.93 -0.55
N LYS A 206 0.30 -27.65 0.37
CA LYS A 206 -0.02 -29.06 0.68
C LYS A 206 -1.28 -29.23 1.55
N GLU A 207 -1.47 -28.38 2.55
CA GLU A 207 -2.53 -28.58 3.56
C GLU A 207 -3.93 -28.21 3.05
N GLN A 208 -4.94 -28.96 3.48
CA GLN A 208 -6.35 -28.64 3.20
C GLN A 208 -6.95 -27.85 4.38
N PHE A 209 -7.53 -26.68 4.09
CA PHE A 209 -8.03 -25.75 5.14
C PHE A 209 -9.44 -26.09 5.61
N ASP A 210 -10.12 -27.04 4.97
CA ASP A 210 -11.43 -27.54 5.36
C ASP A 210 -11.37 -28.47 6.60
N ASN A 211 -10.19 -28.96 6.95
CA ASN A 211 -9.95 -29.69 8.18
C ASN A 211 -10.14 -28.78 9.40
N SER A 212 -11.15 -29.08 10.23
CA SER A 212 -11.48 -28.31 11.44
C SER A 212 -10.34 -28.27 12.46
N ALA A 213 -9.40 -29.22 12.40
CA ALA A 213 -8.23 -29.28 13.26
C ALA A 213 -7.39 -27.99 13.19
N TYR A 214 -7.35 -27.32 12.02
CA TYR A 214 -6.55 -26.12 11.84
C TYR A 214 -7.22 -24.85 12.39
N GLY A 215 -8.51 -24.87 12.67
CA GLY A 215 -9.24 -23.71 13.17
C GLY A 215 -9.28 -22.54 12.17
N ILE A 216 -9.14 -22.83 10.87
CA ILE A 216 -9.04 -21.83 9.78
C ILE A 216 -10.34 -21.78 8.96
N LYS A 217 -11.49 -21.87 9.62
CA LYS A 217 -12.79 -21.55 8.98
C LYS A 217 -13.29 -20.21 9.47
N THR A 218 -14.07 -19.54 8.63
CA THR A 218 -14.76 -18.28 8.93
C THR A 218 -13.80 -17.23 9.50
N ILE A 219 -12.75 -16.92 8.75
CA ILE A 219 -11.73 -15.91 9.10
C ILE A 219 -12.22 -14.53 8.65
N ASP A 220 -12.15 -13.53 9.52
CA ASP A 220 -12.57 -12.15 9.21
C ASP A 220 -11.46 -11.39 8.43
N LEU A 221 -10.19 -11.69 8.73
CA LEU A 221 -9.02 -11.08 8.07
C LEU A 221 -7.91 -12.12 7.87
N ILE A 222 -7.50 -12.33 6.61
CA ILE A 222 -6.26 -13.02 6.25
C ILE A 222 -5.23 -11.97 5.86
N ILE A 223 -4.01 -12.12 6.39
CA ILE A 223 -2.84 -11.34 5.99
C ILE A 223 -1.82 -12.34 5.45
N CYS A 224 -1.41 -12.17 4.20
CA CYS A 224 -0.46 -13.04 3.52
C CYS A 224 0.48 -12.17 2.68
N ARG A 225 1.47 -11.57 3.35
CA ARG A 225 2.30 -10.49 2.79
C ARG A 225 3.74 -10.94 2.62
N ASN A 226 4.33 -10.58 1.48
CA ASN A 226 5.72 -10.95 1.15
C ASN A 226 5.92 -12.48 1.09
N VAL A 227 4.89 -13.21 0.69
CA VAL A 227 4.89 -14.68 0.53
C VAL A 227 4.76 -15.04 -0.94
N PHE A 228 3.76 -14.45 -1.63
CA PHE A 228 3.46 -14.78 -3.02
C PHE A 228 4.56 -14.33 -3.99
N VAL A 229 5.41 -13.36 -3.61
CA VAL A 229 6.61 -13.00 -4.39
C VAL A 229 7.56 -14.17 -4.65
N TYR A 230 7.49 -15.23 -3.83
CA TYR A 230 8.31 -16.43 -3.99
C TYR A 230 7.56 -17.57 -4.69
N PHE A 231 6.28 -17.43 -5.03
CA PHE A 231 5.45 -18.54 -5.50
C PHE A 231 5.33 -18.59 -7.03
N GLU A 232 5.17 -19.79 -7.56
CA GLU A 232 4.74 -19.96 -8.95
C GLU A 232 3.25 -19.60 -9.12
N LYS A 233 2.87 -19.09 -10.29
CA LYS A 233 1.48 -18.68 -10.58
C LYS A 233 0.45 -19.78 -10.23
N PRO A 234 0.64 -21.06 -10.58
CA PRO A 234 -0.32 -22.11 -10.21
C PRO A 234 -0.48 -22.28 -8.69
N ALA A 235 0.60 -22.12 -7.94
CA ALA A 235 0.57 -22.19 -6.47
C ALA A 235 -0.17 -20.99 -5.88
N ILE A 236 0.03 -19.78 -6.42
CA ILE A 236 -0.73 -18.59 -6.02
C ILE A 236 -2.23 -18.81 -6.26
N SER A 237 -2.63 -19.26 -7.45
CA SER A 237 -4.04 -19.52 -7.77
C SER A 237 -4.65 -20.58 -6.84
N LEU A 238 -3.92 -21.66 -6.55
CA LEU A 238 -4.36 -22.68 -5.60
C LEU A 238 -4.60 -22.10 -4.20
N VAL A 239 -3.65 -21.32 -3.68
CA VAL A 239 -3.76 -20.73 -2.33
C VAL A 239 -4.87 -19.69 -2.28
N LEU A 240 -5.03 -18.86 -3.31
CA LEU A 240 -6.14 -17.90 -3.40
C LEU A 240 -7.51 -18.57 -3.39
N ASN A 241 -7.67 -19.70 -4.08
CA ASN A 241 -8.90 -20.47 -4.02
C ASN A 241 -9.19 -20.99 -2.61
N LYS A 242 -8.16 -21.46 -1.89
CA LYS A 242 -8.32 -21.87 -0.48
C LYS A 242 -8.65 -20.69 0.44
N PHE A 243 -8.02 -19.53 0.25
CA PHE A 243 -8.33 -18.31 1.01
C PHE A 243 -9.75 -17.82 0.75
N ASN A 244 -10.20 -17.84 -0.50
CA ASN A 244 -11.58 -17.52 -0.88
C ASN A 244 -12.58 -18.36 -0.08
N ASN A 245 -12.35 -19.66 0.07
CA ASN A 245 -13.25 -20.54 0.82
C ASN A 245 -13.17 -20.32 2.35
N THR A 246 -12.04 -19.83 2.84
CA THR A 246 -11.72 -19.67 4.26
C THR A 246 -12.25 -18.36 4.85
N LEU A 247 -12.20 -17.27 4.07
CA LEU A 247 -12.65 -15.94 4.49
C LEU A 247 -14.15 -15.93 4.78
N LYS A 248 -14.61 -15.15 5.74
CA LYS A 248 -16.03 -14.87 5.89
C LYS A 248 -16.52 -14.00 4.72
N LEU A 249 -17.81 -14.05 4.37
CA LEU A 249 -18.40 -13.04 3.50
C LEU A 249 -18.15 -11.64 4.09
N GLY A 250 -17.69 -10.71 3.26
CA GLY A 250 -17.26 -9.37 3.69
C GLY A 250 -15.89 -9.33 4.38
N GLY A 251 -15.26 -10.48 4.63
CA GLY A 251 -13.91 -10.57 5.21
C GLY A 251 -12.83 -10.13 4.22
N TYR A 252 -11.65 -9.81 4.75
CA TYR A 252 -10.57 -9.20 3.97
C TYR A 252 -9.34 -10.10 3.81
N LEU A 253 -8.68 -10.03 2.66
CA LEU A 253 -7.34 -10.51 2.40
C LEU A 253 -6.41 -9.31 2.14
N LEU A 254 -5.36 -9.20 2.94
CA LEU A 254 -4.28 -8.23 2.74
C LEU A 254 -3.02 -8.96 2.25
N THR A 255 -2.49 -8.54 1.11
CA THR A 255 -1.21 -9.01 0.54
C THR A 255 -0.23 -7.85 0.43
N ALA A 256 1.05 -8.09 0.20
CA ALA A 256 1.98 -7.00 -0.07
C ALA A 256 1.68 -6.36 -1.44
N HIS A 257 2.18 -5.14 -1.65
CA HIS A 257 1.91 -4.39 -2.87
C HIS A 257 2.23 -5.21 -4.13
N SER A 258 1.28 -5.24 -5.07
CA SER A 258 1.38 -5.91 -6.37
C SER A 258 1.55 -7.43 -6.37
N GLU A 259 1.46 -8.13 -5.23
CA GLU A 259 1.64 -9.59 -5.17
C GLU A 259 0.61 -10.39 -5.98
N LEU A 260 -0.61 -9.86 -6.13
CA LEU A 260 -1.69 -10.51 -6.89
C LEU A 260 -1.90 -9.90 -8.29
N GLN A 261 -0.97 -9.07 -8.77
CA GLN A 261 -1.12 -8.44 -10.07
C GLN A 261 -1.18 -9.48 -11.20
N GLY A 262 -2.24 -9.43 -12.02
CA GLY A 262 -2.45 -10.37 -13.12
C GLY A 262 -2.85 -11.78 -12.69
N GLN A 263 -3.19 -11.98 -11.42
CA GLN A 263 -3.76 -13.23 -10.91
C GLN A 263 -5.29 -13.20 -11.00
N ASP A 264 -5.90 -14.36 -11.20
CA ASP A 264 -7.33 -14.52 -10.98
C ASP A 264 -7.60 -14.51 -9.46
N ILE A 265 -8.34 -13.51 -9.01
CA ILE A 265 -8.67 -13.30 -7.60
C ILE A 265 -10.03 -13.94 -7.20
N GLY A 266 -10.75 -14.54 -8.15
CA GLY A 266 -11.99 -15.27 -7.91
C GLY A 266 -13.09 -14.42 -7.30
N LEU A 267 -13.59 -14.83 -6.13
CA LEU A 267 -14.69 -14.15 -5.40
C LEU A 267 -14.24 -12.91 -4.60
N LEU A 268 -12.97 -12.52 -4.74
CA LEU A 268 -12.43 -11.33 -4.10
C LEU A 268 -12.64 -10.10 -4.99
N GLU A 269 -12.95 -8.99 -4.35
CA GLU A 269 -12.95 -7.66 -4.96
C GLU A 269 -11.78 -6.84 -4.42
N ALA A 270 -11.00 -6.21 -5.31
CA ALA A 270 -9.99 -5.25 -4.91
C ALA A 270 -10.64 -3.95 -4.41
N LYS A 271 -10.32 -3.55 -3.18
CA LYS A 271 -10.61 -2.25 -2.58
C LYS A 271 -9.33 -1.42 -2.57
N LEU A 272 -9.40 -0.26 -3.22
CA LEU A 272 -8.28 0.65 -3.38
C LEU A 272 -8.30 1.68 -2.24
N PHE A 273 -7.19 1.77 -1.51
CA PHE A 273 -6.92 2.82 -0.55
C PHE A 273 -5.61 3.52 -0.92
N PRO A 274 -5.42 4.79 -0.55
CA PRO A 274 -4.15 5.49 -0.79
C PRO A 274 -2.94 4.71 -0.27
N GLU A 275 -3.09 4.04 0.89
CA GLU A 275 -2.02 3.30 1.53
C GLU A 275 -1.76 1.92 0.92
N SER A 276 -2.80 1.26 0.38
CA SER A 276 -2.68 -0.08 -0.17
C SER A 276 -3.92 -0.59 -0.91
N VAL A 277 -3.77 -1.72 -1.60
CA VAL A 277 -4.88 -2.52 -2.11
C VAL A 277 -5.17 -3.64 -1.13
N ILE A 278 -6.43 -3.78 -0.73
CA ILE A 278 -6.90 -4.92 0.07
C ILE A 278 -8.05 -5.59 -0.67
N TYR A 279 -8.23 -6.88 -0.47
CA TYR A 279 -9.21 -7.68 -1.22
C TYR A 279 -10.34 -8.10 -0.29
N GLN A 280 -11.59 -7.94 -0.69
CA GLN A 280 -12.76 -8.28 0.13
C GLN A 280 -13.55 -9.44 -0.49
N ARG A 281 -13.91 -10.45 0.30
CA ARG A 281 -14.73 -11.58 -0.15
C ARG A 281 -16.17 -11.12 -0.39
N ARG A 282 -16.67 -11.30 -1.62
CA ARG A 282 -18.06 -11.04 -1.99
C ARG A 282 -18.96 -12.27 -1.84
N GLU A 283 -20.26 -12.02 -1.82
CA GLU A 283 -21.28 -13.05 -1.94
C GLU A 283 -21.42 -13.53 -3.40
N ASN A 284 -21.62 -14.82 -3.60
CA ASN A 284 -21.69 -15.41 -4.92
C ASN A 284 -23.12 -15.21 -5.48
N LEU A 285 -23.32 -14.14 -6.26
CA LEU A 285 -24.64 -13.77 -6.81
C LEU A 285 -25.13 -14.71 -7.94
N GLU A 286 -24.34 -15.69 -8.38
CA GLU A 286 -24.67 -16.51 -9.56
C GLU A 286 -25.57 -17.75 -9.31
N LEU A 287 -26.02 -18.03 -8.08
CA LEU A 287 -26.90 -19.18 -7.80
C LEU A 287 -28.42 -18.86 -7.76
N GLY A 288 -28.83 -17.63 -8.10
CA GLY A 288 -30.23 -17.21 -8.08
C GLY A 288 -30.88 -16.90 -9.44
N ALA A 289 -30.11 -16.80 -10.53
CA ALA A 289 -30.63 -16.41 -11.86
C ALA A 289 -30.83 -17.61 -12.78
N GLY A 290 -31.43 -18.68 -12.27
CA GLY A 290 -32.05 -19.70 -13.10
C GLY A 290 -33.41 -19.21 -13.55
N LEU A 291 -33.47 -18.51 -14.68
CA LEU A 291 -34.60 -18.36 -15.63
C LEU A 291 -34.46 -17.02 -16.39
N TRP A 292 -34.25 -17.15 -17.70
CA TRP A 292 -34.36 -16.16 -18.80
C TRP A 292 -33.06 -15.46 -19.25
N GLY A 293 -32.53 -15.96 -20.39
CA GLY A 293 -32.25 -15.11 -21.55
C GLY A 293 -30.89 -14.41 -21.66
N THR A 294 -30.01 -15.02 -22.48
CA THR A 294 -28.99 -14.38 -23.35
C THR A 294 -27.94 -13.45 -22.72
N LYS A 295 -26.67 -13.90 -22.76
CA LYS A 295 -25.46 -13.07 -22.62
C LYS A 295 -25.50 -11.85 -23.56
N PRO A 296 -25.18 -10.64 -23.09
CA PRO A 296 -24.70 -9.58 -23.95
C PRO A 296 -23.17 -9.57 -23.98
N SER A 297 -22.61 -9.86 -25.15
CA SER A 297 -21.30 -9.38 -25.57
C SER A 297 -21.44 -7.93 -25.98
N ILE A 298 -20.75 -6.99 -25.36
CA ILE A 298 -20.67 -5.60 -25.85
C ILE A 298 -19.28 -5.00 -25.53
N TYR A 299 -18.35 -5.10 -26.48
CA TYR A 299 -17.58 -3.91 -26.85
C TYR A 299 -18.48 -3.08 -27.78
N PRO A 300 -18.51 -1.75 -27.66
CA PRO A 300 -18.84 -0.91 -28.79
C PRO A 300 -17.62 -0.07 -29.17
N GLU A 301 -17.06 -0.38 -30.34
CA GLU A 301 -16.53 0.67 -31.21
C GLU A 301 -17.72 1.52 -31.65
N THR A 302 -17.72 2.80 -31.31
CA THR A 302 -18.07 3.97 -32.14
C THR A 302 -18.19 5.20 -31.24
N GLY A 303 -17.55 6.30 -31.64
CA GLY A 303 -17.52 7.53 -30.88
C GLY A 303 -18.85 8.28 -30.91
N GLU A 304 -19.20 8.88 -29.78
CA GLU A 304 -19.86 10.17 -29.66
C GLU A 304 -19.70 10.70 -28.23
N GLN A 305 -19.46 11.99 -28.11
CA GLN A 305 -19.16 12.71 -26.88
C GLN A 305 -20.33 12.66 -25.88
N ILE A 306 -20.06 12.28 -24.63
CA ILE A 306 -20.93 12.59 -23.50
C ILE A 306 -20.11 13.38 -22.48
N LEU A 307 -20.38 14.69 -22.44
CA LEU A 307 -19.98 15.61 -21.39
C LEU A 307 -20.81 15.30 -20.13
N CYS A 308 -20.14 15.00 -19.01
CA CYS A 308 -20.72 15.18 -17.68
C CYS A 308 -19.65 15.61 -16.67
N SER A 309 -19.93 16.78 -16.10
CA SER A 309 -19.23 17.59 -15.09
C SER A 309 -18.68 16.84 -13.87
N SER A 310 -17.42 17.07 -13.56
CA SER A 310 -16.94 17.32 -12.19
C SER A 310 -15.69 18.23 -12.24
N ALA A 311 -15.53 19.01 -11.19
CA ALA A 311 -14.88 20.32 -11.16
C ALA A 311 -13.36 20.29 -11.37
N SER A 312 -12.92 21.26 -12.17
CA SER A 312 -11.57 21.59 -12.60
C SER A 312 -10.64 22.07 -11.48
N ALA A 313 -9.49 21.44 -11.22
CA ALA A 313 -8.43 22.04 -10.39
C ALA A 313 -7.27 22.53 -11.28
N ASN A 314 -7.46 23.69 -11.93
CA ASN A 314 -6.41 24.40 -12.68
C ASN A 314 -5.78 25.48 -11.78
N ASN A 315 -4.51 25.29 -11.40
CA ASN A 315 -3.43 26.30 -11.36
C ASN A 315 -2.30 25.92 -10.39
N LEU A 316 -1.53 24.89 -10.75
CA LEU A 316 -0.09 24.78 -10.48
C LEU A 316 0.55 24.17 -11.74
N GLY A 317 0.33 24.83 -12.88
CA GLY A 317 1.00 24.49 -14.14
C GLY A 317 2.41 25.07 -14.13
N MET A 318 3.40 24.22 -14.39
CA MET A 318 4.75 24.68 -14.64
C MET A 318 4.83 25.25 -16.06
N ASN A 319 5.55 26.35 -16.24
CA ASN A 319 6.04 26.72 -17.56
C ASN A 319 7.16 25.73 -17.96
N PHE A 320 6.82 24.65 -18.66
CA PHE A 320 7.78 23.64 -19.12
C PHE A 320 8.69 24.10 -20.29
N GLU A 321 8.99 25.40 -20.42
CA GLU A 321 9.90 25.95 -21.44
C GLU A 321 10.95 26.96 -20.92
N GLN A 322 11.03 27.29 -19.62
CA GLN A 322 11.97 28.32 -19.15
C GLN A 322 12.87 27.86 -17.99
N SER A 323 13.89 27.05 -18.30
CA SER A 323 15.17 27.08 -17.58
C SER A 323 16.37 26.71 -18.47
N ILE A 324 16.45 27.37 -19.63
CA ILE A 324 17.73 27.66 -20.28
C ILE A 324 17.85 29.19 -20.37
N GLY A 325 18.58 29.80 -19.43
CA GLY A 325 19.16 31.16 -19.56
C GLY A 325 18.32 32.38 -19.15
N ASN A 326 18.84 33.14 -18.19
CA ASN A 326 18.70 34.59 -17.91
C ASN A 326 17.35 35.27 -17.54
N THR A 327 17.36 35.84 -16.32
CA THR A 327 16.85 37.14 -15.82
C THR A 327 15.45 37.70 -16.18
N SER A 328 14.63 37.82 -15.13
CA SER A 328 13.71 38.93 -14.72
C SER A 328 12.66 39.52 -15.69
N GLN A 329 11.37 39.51 -15.28
CA GLN A 329 10.58 40.72 -14.93
C GLN A 329 9.10 40.43 -14.55
N LEU A 330 8.62 41.14 -13.53
CA LEU A 330 7.24 41.21 -13.03
C LEU A 330 6.30 42.00 -13.96
N MET A 331 5.01 41.65 -14.01
CA MET A 331 3.92 42.58 -14.41
C MET A 331 2.70 42.52 -13.47
N LYS A 332 2.09 43.69 -13.25
CA LYS A 332 0.96 44.01 -12.34
C LYS A 332 -0.42 43.92 -13.05
N PRO A 333 -1.55 43.93 -12.30
CA PRO A 333 -2.89 43.54 -12.79
C PRO A 333 -3.86 44.72 -13.01
N GLU A 334 -4.87 44.59 -13.89
CA GLU A 334 -6.12 45.37 -13.84
C GLU A 334 -7.39 44.64 -14.37
N ILE A 335 -8.43 44.66 -13.52
CA ILE A 335 -9.88 44.89 -13.70
C ILE A 335 -10.75 43.89 -14.49
N LEU A 336 -11.73 43.27 -13.79
CA LEU A 336 -13.18 43.40 -14.02
C LEU A 336 -14.00 42.62 -12.94
N LEU A 337 -14.65 43.35 -12.04
CA LEU A 337 -15.53 42.88 -10.96
C LEU A 337 -16.90 43.55 -11.17
N GLN A 338 -17.96 42.78 -11.42
CA GLN A 338 -19.34 43.09 -11.00
C GLN A 338 -20.36 42.01 -11.44
N GLU A 339 -20.15 41.32 -12.56
CA GLU A 339 -21.21 40.43 -13.12
C GLU A 339 -21.29 39.03 -12.50
N ALA A 340 -20.23 38.57 -11.79
CA ALA A 340 -20.18 37.22 -11.22
C ALA A 340 -20.91 37.07 -9.87
N ALA A 341 -21.05 38.16 -9.11
CA ALA A 341 -21.59 38.12 -7.74
C ALA A 341 -23.13 38.00 -7.68
N GLU A 342 -23.85 38.46 -8.71
CA GLU A 342 -25.32 38.44 -8.71
C GLU A 342 -25.94 37.08 -9.04
N LYS A 343 -25.23 36.22 -9.78
CA LYS A 343 -25.74 34.89 -10.16
C LYS A 343 -25.70 33.87 -9.02
N ILE A 344 -24.76 34.00 -8.08
CA ILE A 344 -24.58 33.06 -6.97
C ILE A 344 -25.63 33.31 -5.86
N ASN A 345 -25.97 34.57 -5.60
CA ASN A 345 -26.93 34.95 -4.54
C ASN A 345 -28.37 34.52 -4.82
N ASN A 346 -28.75 34.31 -6.07
CA ASN A 346 -30.12 33.92 -6.42
C ASN A 346 -30.38 32.42 -6.21
N THR A 347 -29.35 31.57 -6.29
CA THR A 347 -29.51 30.11 -6.11
C THR A 347 -29.55 29.70 -4.64
N ALA A 348 -28.91 30.47 -3.75
CA ALA A 348 -28.87 30.20 -2.31
C ALA A 348 -30.19 30.53 -1.59
N LYS A 349 -31.01 31.46 -2.14
CA LYS A 349 -32.29 31.85 -1.53
C LYS A 349 -33.35 30.75 -1.57
N ASP A 350 -33.35 29.92 -2.60
CA ASP A 350 -34.39 28.88 -2.80
C ASP A 350 -34.25 27.67 -1.86
N LEU A 351 -33.11 27.49 -1.20
CA LEU A 351 -32.82 26.32 -0.35
C LEU A 351 -33.12 26.54 1.14
N SER A 352 -33.50 27.76 1.55
CA SER A 352 -33.53 28.16 2.96
C SER A 352 -34.85 27.94 3.72
N ASN A 353 -35.89 27.38 3.09
CA ASN A 353 -37.19 27.18 3.74
C ASN A 353 -37.50 25.70 4.05
N LEU A 354 -36.90 25.13 5.10
CA LEU A 354 -37.47 23.98 5.84
C LEU A 354 -36.73 23.75 7.18
N SER A 355 -37.44 23.98 8.29
CA SER A 355 -36.91 23.94 9.66
C SER A 355 -37.26 22.65 10.41
N VAL A 356 -36.29 21.98 11.05
CA VAL A 356 -36.44 21.30 12.36
C VAL A 356 -35.08 21.28 13.09
N SER A 357 -35.02 21.78 14.32
CA SER A 357 -33.80 22.15 15.05
C SER A 357 -33.15 21.02 15.86
N LYS A 358 -31.82 21.15 16.04
CA LYS A 358 -30.85 20.39 16.86
C LYS A 358 -30.22 19.09 16.31
N LEU A 359 -30.86 18.32 15.44
CA LEU A 359 -30.16 17.35 14.56
C LEU A 359 -29.71 17.98 13.24
N ASN A 360 -30.31 19.13 12.89
CA ASN A 360 -29.96 19.90 11.71
C ASN A 360 -28.72 20.79 11.93
N GLU A 361 -28.24 21.05 13.15
CA GLU A 361 -27.10 21.96 13.35
C GLU A 361 -25.78 21.34 12.87
N GLU A 362 -25.49 20.07 13.20
CA GLU A 362 -24.30 19.37 12.69
C GLU A 362 -24.40 19.11 11.18
N LYS A 363 -25.58 18.71 10.67
CA LYS A 363 -25.80 18.56 9.22
C LYS A 363 -25.80 19.89 8.46
N ASN A 364 -26.24 21.00 9.08
CA ASN A 364 -26.12 22.35 8.50
C ASN A 364 -24.67 22.77 8.45
N ASN A 365 -23.88 22.49 9.48
CA ASN A 365 -22.49 22.87 9.52
C ASN A 365 -21.69 22.14 8.44
N ASP A 366 -21.92 20.84 8.23
CA ASP A 366 -21.28 20.09 7.14
C ASP A 366 -21.65 20.66 5.75
N ALA A 367 -22.93 20.99 5.54
CA ALA A 367 -23.40 21.57 4.28
C ALA A 367 -22.87 23.01 4.08
N ALA A 368 -22.81 23.81 5.15
CA ALA A 368 -22.27 25.16 5.13
C ALA A 368 -20.76 25.18 4.89
N VAL A 369 -20.00 24.31 5.56
CA VAL A 369 -18.57 24.10 5.32
C VAL A 369 -18.33 23.68 3.87
N THR A 370 -19.11 22.71 3.37
CA THR A 370 -19.00 22.28 1.97
C THR A 370 -19.25 23.44 1.00
N THR A 371 -20.26 24.29 1.28
CA THR A 371 -20.58 25.46 0.46
C THR A 371 -19.45 26.48 0.47
N LEU A 372 -18.93 26.82 1.66
CA LEU A 372 -17.80 27.74 1.83
C LEU A 372 -16.55 27.25 1.10
N LEU A 373 -16.28 25.94 1.12
CA LEU A 373 -15.13 25.37 0.43
C LEU A 373 -15.27 25.44 -1.09
N LEU A 374 -16.47 25.19 -1.62
CA LEU A 374 -16.76 25.34 -3.05
C LEU A 374 -16.63 26.81 -3.50
N GLU A 375 -17.09 27.76 -2.70
CA GLU A 375 -16.90 29.20 -2.94
C GLU A 375 -15.43 29.59 -2.89
N ALA A 376 -14.69 29.16 -1.87
CA ALA A 376 -13.27 29.43 -1.71
C ALA A 376 -12.47 28.90 -2.91
N GLU A 377 -12.78 27.68 -3.36
CA GLU A 377 -12.17 27.05 -4.52
C GLU A 377 -12.48 27.82 -5.82
N ALA A 378 -13.73 28.24 -6.02
CA ALA A 378 -14.12 29.05 -7.17
C ALA A 378 -13.39 30.41 -7.19
N LEU A 379 -13.28 31.07 -6.03
CA LEU A 379 -12.55 32.33 -5.88
C LEU A 379 -11.06 32.15 -6.15
N PHE A 380 -10.46 31.06 -5.67
CA PHE A 380 -9.07 30.71 -5.94
C PHE A 380 -8.78 30.53 -7.43
N LYS A 381 -9.63 29.77 -8.16
CA LYS A 381 -9.50 29.58 -9.62
C LYS A 381 -9.56 30.89 -10.39
N ASN A 382 -10.37 31.83 -9.91
CA ASN A 382 -10.50 33.17 -10.47
C ASN A 382 -9.45 34.17 -9.92
N LYS A 383 -8.44 33.70 -9.17
CA LYS A 383 -7.35 34.49 -8.59
C LYS A 383 -7.79 35.56 -7.57
N PHE A 384 -9.01 35.46 -7.03
CA PHE A 384 -9.52 36.32 -5.96
C PHE A 384 -9.04 35.85 -4.58
N TYR A 385 -7.73 35.89 -4.38
CA TYR A 385 -7.05 35.28 -3.24
C TYR A 385 -7.50 35.80 -1.86
N ALA A 386 -7.78 37.09 -1.73
CA ALA A 386 -8.22 37.67 -0.44
C ALA A 386 -9.57 37.10 0.00
N LEU A 387 -10.54 37.02 -0.93
CA LEU A 387 -11.87 36.47 -0.67
C LEU A 387 -11.81 34.95 -0.48
N ALA A 388 -10.95 34.25 -1.23
CA ALA A 388 -10.76 32.81 -1.07
C ALA A 388 -10.21 32.47 0.33
N ILE A 389 -9.27 33.28 0.85
CA ILE A 389 -8.77 33.15 2.23
C ILE A 389 -9.90 33.38 3.23
N GLU A 390 -10.71 34.42 3.07
CA GLU A 390 -11.83 34.72 3.96
C GLU A 390 -12.80 33.53 4.06
N LYS A 391 -13.16 32.94 2.92
CA LYS A 391 -14.02 31.75 2.87
C LYS A 391 -13.37 30.49 3.47
N ALA A 392 -12.06 30.31 3.28
CA ALA A 392 -11.32 29.24 3.94
C ALA A 392 -11.27 29.42 5.46
N GLU A 393 -11.07 30.65 5.96
CA GLU A 393 -11.05 30.97 7.39
C GLU A 393 -12.44 30.77 8.03
N GLU A 394 -13.51 31.19 7.34
CA GLU A 394 -14.90 30.90 7.75
C GLU A 394 -15.10 29.38 7.88
N ALA A 395 -14.66 28.59 6.90
CA ALA A 395 -14.76 27.13 6.94
C ALA A 395 -13.97 26.52 8.12
N ILE A 396 -12.77 27.02 8.41
CA ILE A 396 -11.95 26.59 9.56
C ILE A 396 -12.63 26.91 10.90
N THR A 397 -13.28 28.08 11.01
CA THR A 397 -13.99 28.45 12.24
C THR A 397 -15.20 27.56 12.52
N LEU A 398 -15.86 27.06 11.47
CA LEU A 398 -16.95 26.09 11.61
C LEU A 398 -16.42 24.69 11.90
N GLU A 399 -15.37 24.25 11.20
CA GLU A 399 -14.78 22.92 11.39
C GLU A 399 -13.25 22.90 11.22
N SER A 400 -12.54 23.00 12.35
CA SER A 400 -11.07 23.10 12.36
C SER A 400 -10.30 21.85 11.91
N LYS A 401 -10.96 20.69 11.75
CA LYS A 401 -10.33 19.41 11.37
C LYS A 401 -10.41 19.10 9.87
N GLN A 402 -10.84 20.05 9.05
CA GLN A 402 -10.89 19.90 7.60
C GLN A 402 -9.52 20.16 6.97
N PHE A 403 -9.08 19.28 6.06
CA PHE A 403 -7.77 19.39 5.40
C PHE A 403 -7.72 20.51 4.36
N TYR A 404 -8.76 20.58 3.51
CA TYR A 404 -8.79 21.41 2.32
C TYR A 404 -8.60 22.93 2.57
N PRO A 405 -9.22 23.55 3.59
CA PRO A 405 -9.02 24.98 3.84
C PRO A 405 -7.55 25.35 4.08
N TYR A 406 -6.83 24.56 4.88
CA TYR A 406 -5.41 24.82 5.17
C TYR A 406 -4.54 24.63 3.92
N HIS A 407 -4.81 23.59 3.13
CA HIS A 407 -4.07 23.36 1.89
C HIS A 407 -4.32 24.49 0.87
N LEU A 408 -5.57 24.91 0.69
CA LEU A 408 -5.93 26.03 -0.19
C LEU A 408 -5.24 27.33 0.21
N GLN A 409 -5.22 27.66 1.51
CA GLN A 409 -4.49 28.82 2.00
C GLN A 409 -2.98 28.70 1.76
N ALA A 410 -2.40 27.50 1.91
CA ALA A 410 -0.99 27.28 1.60
C ALA A 410 -0.67 27.60 0.13
N GLU A 411 -1.50 27.11 -0.80
CA GLU A 411 -1.36 27.41 -2.23
C GLU A 411 -1.51 28.91 -2.54
N ILE A 412 -2.51 29.56 -1.94
CA ILE A 412 -2.70 31.01 -2.10
C ILE A 412 -1.48 31.78 -1.62
N TYR A 413 -0.95 31.46 -0.44
CA TYR A 413 0.21 32.17 0.10
C TYR A 413 1.48 31.89 -0.72
N ALA A 414 1.63 30.68 -1.27
CA ALA A 414 2.71 30.38 -2.20
C ALA A 414 2.59 31.21 -3.50
N ASN A 415 1.40 31.30 -4.08
CA ASN A 415 1.12 32.12 -5.27
C ASN A 415 1.35 33.62 -5.04
N LEU A 416 1.20 34.09 -3.80
CA LEU A 416 1.49 35.46 -3.38
C LEU A 416 2.98 35.71 -3.04
N GLY A 417 3.83 34.69 -3.15
CA GLY A 417 5.25 34.74 -2.74
C GLY A 417 5.48 34.85 -1.23
N LYS A 418 4.43 34.63 -0.42
CA LYS A 418 4.47 34.69 1.05
C LYS A 418 4.83 33.32 1.62
N TYR A 419 6.04 32.86 1.30
CA TYR A 419 6.49 31.50 1.56
C TYR A 419 6.45 31.06 3.03
N ASP A 420 6.74 31.94 4.00
CA ASP A 420 6.68 31.55 5.42
C ASP A 420 5.26 31.17 5.84
N LYS A 421 4.27 31.97 5.41
CA LYS A 421 2.86 31.64 5.63
C LYS A 421 2.47 30.36 4.90
N ALA A 422 2.93 30.18 3.66
CA ALA A 422 2.64 28.97 2.90
C ALA A 422 3.17 27.71 3.61
N ILE A 423 4.38 27.78 4.18
CA ILE A 423 4.96 26.69 4.99
C ILE A 423 4.11 26.42 6.23
N ASP A 424 3.71 27.46 6.97
CA ASP A 424 2.88 27.31 8.17
C ASP A 424 1.55 26.60 7.84
N TYR A 425 0.89 27.02 6.76
CA TYR A 425 -0.36 26.39 6.32
C TYR A 425 -0.15 24.97 5.76
N CYS A 426 0.96 24.69 5.08
CA CYS A 426 1.34 23.31 4.73
C CYS A 426 1.51 22.45 5.99
N GLN A 427 2.17 22.97 7.03
CA GLN A 427 2.33 22.24 8.29
C GLN A 427 0.99 22.02 9.00
N MET A 428 0.08 23.00 8.97
CA MET A 428 -1.29 22.84 9.48
C MET A 428 -2.06 21.77 8.70
N ALA A 429 -2.01 21.81 7.36
CA ALA A 429 -2.61 20.80 6.51
C ALA A 429 -2.06 19.39 6.81
N LEU A 430 -0.74 19.27 7.00
CA LEU A 430 -0.08 18.01 7.37
C LEU A 430 -0.37 17.56 8.80
N LYS A 431 -0.71 18.46 9.73
CA LYS A 431 -1.20 18.07 11.06
C LYS A 431 -2.58 17.42 10.97
N VAL A 432 -3.42 17.89 10.04
CA VAL A 432 -4.76 17.32 9.80
C VAL A 432 -4.68 16.02 8.99
N ASN A 433 -3.93 16.02 7.89
CA ASN A 433 -3.68 14.85 7.05
C ASN A 433 -2.16 14.65 6.82
N PRO A 434 -1.47 13.87 7.67
CA PRO A 434 -0.04 13.64 7.55
C PRO A 434 0.42 12.88 6.30
N LEU A 435 -0.51 12.25 5.57
CA LEU A 435 -0.23 11.43 4.39
C LEU A 435 -0.48 12.17 3.07
N ALA A 436 -1.04 13.38 3.11
CA ALA A 436 -1.28 14.18 1.91
C ALA A 436 0.03 14.55 1.22
N GLU A 437 0.14 14.24 -0.07
CA GLU A 437 1.33 14.59 -0.85
C GLU A 437 1.33 16.03 -1.35
N GLU A 438 0.17 16.69 -1.46
CA GLU A 438 0.06 18.04 -2.02
C GLU A 438 0.80 19.10 -1.19
N PRO A 439 0.65 19.15 0.15
CA PRO A 439 1.42 20.09 0.97
C PRO A 439 2.92 19.77 0.95
N LEU A 440 3.30 18.49 0.83
CA LEU A 440 4.72 18.09 0.71
C LEU A 440 5.30 18.52 -0.63
N TYR A 441 4.51 18.44 -1.69
CA TYR A 441 4.90 18.90 -3.01
C TYR A 441 5.11 20.42 -3.00
N LEU A 442 4.17 21.16 -2.42
CA LEU A 442 4.32 22.61 -2.27
C LEU A 442 5.54 23.00 -1.41
N LEU A 443 5.81 22.26 -0.33
CA LEU A 443 7.03 22.44 0.47
C LEU A 443 8.31 22.14 -0.31
N ALA A 444 8.31 21.14 -1.20
CA ALA A 444 9.44 20.85 -2.06
C ALA A 444 9.74 22.00 -3.02
N HIS A 445 8.70 22.57 -3.64
CA HIS A 445 8.82 23.74 -4.53
C HIS A 445 9.30 24.98 -3.80
N ILE A 446 8.71 25.30 -2.65
CA ILE A 446 9.15 26.43 -1.81
C ILE A 446 10.62 26.24 -1.38
N ALA A 447 11.04 25.01 -1.06
CA ALA A 447 12.42 24.72 -0.72
C ALA A 447 13.38 24.90 -1.91
N ASP A 448 13.03 24.44 -3.11
CA ASP A 448 13.85 24.64 -4.32
C ASP A 448 13.98 26.14 -4.67
N GLU A 449 12.87 26.90 -4.62
CA GLU A 449 12.85 28.36 -4.84
C GLU A 449 13.69 29.14 -3.81
N ARG A 450 13.77 28.64 -2.57
CA ARG A 450 14.64 29.21 -1.52
C ARG A 450 16.10 28.74 -1.63
N GLY A 451 16.42 27.87 -2.59
CA GLY A 451 17.75 27.28 -2.76
C GLY A 451 18.08 26.17 -1.75
N ASP A 452 17.13 25.71 -0.95
CA ASP A 452 17.32 24.55 -0.06
C ASP A 452 17.04 23.23 -0.80
N ILE A 453 17.99 22.90 -1.67
CA ILE A 453 17.94 21.70 -2.52
C ILE A 453 17.83 20.41 -1.68
N ASN A 454 18.42 20.39 -0.48
CA ASN A 454 18.37 19.21 0.39
C ASN A 454 16.98 18.99 0.97
N ALA A 455 16.32 20.05 1.43
CA ALA A 455 14.93 19.98 1.88
C ALA A 455 14.00 19.60 0.71
N ALA A 456 14.19 20.19 -0.48
CA ALA A 456 13.41 19.84 -1.67
C ALA A 456 13.51 18.34 -2.00
N LYS A 457 14.73 17.79 -2.06
CA LYS A 457 14.95 16.33 -2.25
C LYS A 457 14.33 15.50 -1.14
N SER A 458 14.41 15.95 0.10
CA SER A 458 13.83 15.24 1.25
C SER A 458 12.30 15.13 1.12
N PHE A 459 11.63 16.24 0.77
CA PHE A 459 10.20 16.26 0.54
C PHE A 459 9.81 15.40 -0.67
N LEU A 460 10.50 15.49 -1.79
CA LEU A 460 10.24 14.64 -2.98
C LEU A 460 10.44 13.15 -2.68
N LYS A 461 11.50 12.78 -1.96
CA LYS A 461 11.70 11.40 -1.50
C LYS A 461 10.59 10.95 -0.55
N LYS A 462 10.08 11.85 0.30
CA LYS A 462 8.94 11.57 1.17
C LYS A 462 7.65 11.37 0.36
N ILE A 463 7.43 12.16 -0.69
CA ILE A 463 6.31 11.95 -1.62
C ILE A 463 6.44 10.59 -2.31
N ILE A 464 7.62 10.25 -2.85
CA ILE A 464 7.87 8.94 -3.48
C ILE A 464 7.64 7.79 -2.47
N TYR A 465 8.01 7.99 -1.21
CA TYR A 465 7.77 7.02 -0.15
C TYR A 465 6.27 6.83 0.16
N LEU A 466 5.48 7.91 0.11
CA LEU A 466 4.03 7.87 0.35
C LEU A 466 3.24 7.39 -0.88
N VAL A 467 3.63 7.84 -2.07
CA VAL A 467 2.98 7.58 -3.36
C VAL A 467 4.04 7.12 -4.36
N PRO A 468 4.37 5.81 -4.41
CA PRO A 468 5.44 5.29 -5.26
C PRO A 468 5.23 5.44 -6.77
N TYR A 469 3.99 5.71 -7.19
CA TYR A 469 3.59 5.93 -8.59
C TYR A 469 3.53 7.43 -8.97
N CYS A 470 4.00 8.31 -8.08
CA CYS A 470 3.96 9.75 -8.26
C CYS A 470 4.98 10.23 -9.31
N ILE A 471 4.56 10.27 -10.58
CA ILE A 471 5.41 10.60 -11.74
C ILE A 471 6.15 11.93 -11.57
N TYR A 472 5.43 13.00 -11.19
CA TYR A 472 6.02 14.33 -11.05
C TYR A 472 7.13 14.37 -9.99
N ALA A 473 7.00 13.62 -8.89
CA ALA A 473 8.05 13.58 -7.86
C ALA A 473 9.36 12.95 -8.36
N TYR A 474 9.29 11.92 -9.21
CA TYR A 474 10.47 11.36 -9.86
C TYR A 474 11.08 12.32 -10.87
N LEU A 475 10.25 13.00 -11.67
CA LEU A 475 10.73 13.95 -12.67
C LEU A 475 11.44 15.15 -12.03
N GLU A 476 10.85 15.73 -10.98
CA GLU A 476 11.44 16.83 -10.21
C GLU A 476 12.73 16.38 -9.52
N LEU A 477 12.73 15.19 -8.90
CA LEU A 477 13.93 14.67 -8.25
C LEU A 477 15.04 14.39 -9.27
N GLY A 478 14.68 13.94 -10.47
CA GLY A 478 15.61 13.77 -11.59
C GLY A 478 16.19 15.09 -12.08
N TYR A 479 15.37 16.13 -12.18
CA TYR A 479 15.81 17.49 -12.53
C TYR A 479 16.79 18.06 -11.48
N ILE A 480 16.49 17.88 -10.19
CA ILE A 480 17.40 18.30 -9.11
C ILE A 480 18.74 17.54 -9.19
N TYR A 481 18.72 16.22 -9.44
CA TYR A 481 19.98 15.48 -9.60
C TYR A 481 20.80 15.94 -10.80
N ASP A 482 20.18 16.33 -11.91
CA ASP A 482 20.90 16.91 -13.04
C ASP A 482 21.55 18.25 -12.68
N LYS A 483 20.85 19.14 -11.96
CA LYS A 483 21.42 20.40 -11.44
C LYS A 483 22.66 20.15 -10.57
N GLU A 484 22.68 19.05 -9.82
CA GLU A 484 23.81 18.64 -8.98
C GLU A 484 24.92 17.88 -9.72
N GLY A 485 24.77 17.64 -11.04
CA GLY A 485 25.73 16.87 -11.84
C GLY A 485 25.65 15.34 -11.64
N GLU A 486 24.59 14.86 -10.99
CA GLU A 486 24.37 13.45 -10.63
C GLU A 486 23.59 12.70 -11.73
N ALA A 487 24.15 12.70 -12.95
CA ALA A 487 23.48 12.22 -14.17
C ALA A 487 22.95 10.77 -14.08
N ILE A 488 23.65 9.88 -13.35
CA ILE A 488 23.22 8.49 -13.13
C ILE A 488 21.92 8.46 -12.31
N LYS A 489 21.83 9.26 -11.25
CA LYS A 489 20.65 9.32 -10.40
C LYS A 489 19.48 9.97 -11.15
N ALA A 490 19.75 11.02 -11.92
CA ALA A 490 18.74 11.67 -12.76
C ALA A 490 18.15 10.71 -13.80
N THR A 491 19.01 9.97 -14.50
CA THR A 491 18.60 8.92 -15.45
C THR A 491 17.73 7.87 -14.76
N LYS A 492 18.15 7.38 -13.60
CA LYS A 492 17.38 6.40 -12.82
C LYS A 492 15.98 6.91 -12.49
N MET A 493 15.84 8.16 -12.05
CA MET A 493 14.52 8.71 -11.72
C MET A 493 13.62 8.82 -12.96
N ARG A 494 14.17 9.26 -14.10
CA ARG A 494 13.45 9.34 -15.38
C ARG A 494 13.04 7.97 -15.91
N THR A 495 13.89 6.96 -15.77
CA THR A 495 13.56 5.58 -16.15
C THR A 495 12.38 5.05 -15.33
N VAL A 496 12.38 5.27 -14.01
CA VAL A 496 11.25 4.87 -13.16
C VAL A 496 9.97 5.62 -13.54
N ALA A 497 10.05 6.93 -13.80
CA ALA A 497 8.90 7.70 -14.29
C ALA A 497 8.35 7.13 -15.62
N LEU A 498 9.23 6.73 -16.54
CA LEU A 498 8.87 6.10 -17.81
C LEU A 498 8.17 4.75 -17.61
N GLU A 499 8.69 3.90 -16.73
CA GLU A 499 8.09 2.61 -16.38
C GLU A 499 6.69 2.74 -15.78
N ILE A 500 6.45 3.81 -15.02
CA ILE A 500 5.12 4.13 -14.49
C ILE A 500 4.20 4.60 -15.62
N LEU A 501 4.66 5.52 -16.47
CA LEU A 501 3.89 6.07 -17.60
C LEU A 501 3.48 5.02 -18.62
N GLN A 502 4.34 4.05 -18.92
CA GLN A 502 4.04 2.95 -19.85
C GLN A 502 2.88 2.05 -19.40
N LYS A 503 2.48 2.12 -18.12
CA LYS A 503 1.34 1.37 -17.56
C LYS A 503 0.03 2.16 -17.62
N LEU A 504 0.06 3.44 -18.02
CA LEU A 504 -1.11 4.29 -18.12
C LEU A 504 -1.67 4.32 -19.55
N PRO A 505 -2.98 4.60 -19.73
CA PRO A 505 -3.55 4.76 -21.06
C PRO A 505 -2.84 5.88 -21.83
N PHE A 506 -2.41 5.60 -23.05
CA PHE A 506 -1.54 6.47 -23.84
C PHE A 506 -2.10 7.88 -24.09
N LYS A 507 -3.43 8.00 -24.19
CA LYS A 507 -4.15 9.27 -24.40
C LYS A 507 -4.63 9.93 -23.10
N ALA A 508 -4.34 9.35 -21.93
CA ALA A 508 -4.71 9.96 -20.66
C ALA A 508 -3.94 11.27 -20.46
N THR A 509 -4.63 12.32 -20.01
CA THR A 509 -4.06 13.62 -19.67
C THR A 509 -3.61 13.64 -18.21
N LEU A 510 -2.46 14.27 -17.95
CA LEU A 510 -1.86 14.37 -16.63
C LEU A 510 -2.03 15.80 -16.09
N GLU A 511 -3.05 16.02 -15.26
CA GLU A 511 -3.44 17.35 -14.78
C GLU A 511 -2.31 18.10 -14.06
N LYS A 512 -1.55 17.41 -13.20
CA LYS A 512 -0.40 17.98 -12.45
C LYS A 512 0.85 18.20 -13.31
N LEU A 513 0.81 17.90 -14.62
CA LEU A 513 1.92 18.05 -15.58
C LEU A 513 1.41 18.76 -16.85
N ASP A 514 0.80 19.93 -16.67
CA ASP A 514 0.33 20.83 -17.73
C ASP A 514 -0.68 20.19 -18.71
N ASN A 515 -1.47 19.22 -18.22
CA ASN A 515 -2.41 18.44 -19.02
C ASN A 515 -1.76 17.70 -20.20
N LEU A 516 -0.44 17.45 -20.14
CA LEU A 516 0.25 16.63 -21.14
C LEU A 516 -0.38 15.24 -21.19
N THR A 517 -0.49 14.70 -22.40
CA THR A 517 -0.83 13.30 -22.58
C THR A 517 0.34 12.42 -22.13
N VAL A 518 0.03 11.19 -21.72
CA VAL A 518 1.05 10.16 -21.41
C VAL A 518 2.02 9.99 -22.59
N GLU A 519 1.52 10.00 -23.83
CA GLU A 519 2.32 9.99 -25.05
C GLU A 519 3.34 11.13 -25.12
N GLU A 520 2.89 12.37 -24.98
CA GLU A 520 3.74 13.56 -25.07
C GLU A 520 4.81 13.55 -23.98
N LEU A 521 4.44 13.14 -22.77
CA LEU A 521 5.38 13.08 -21.65
C LEU A 521 6.42 11.96 -21.84
N ILE A 522 6.02 10.78 -22.33
CA ILE A 522 6.95 9.70 -22.71
C ILE A 522 7.94 10.21 -23.76
N ALA A 523 7.44 10.90 -24.79
CA ALA A 523 8.29 11.46 -25.84
C ALA A 523 9.29 12.49 -25.30
N LYS A 524 8.87 13.34 -24.35
CA LYS A 524 9.75 14.30 -23.66
C LYS A 524 10.83 13.59 -22.84
N ILE A 525 10.45 12.61 -22.01
CA ILE A 525 11.40 11.89 -21.14
C ILE A 525 12.43 11.12 -21.99
N ASN A 526 12.00 10.47 -23.08
CA ASN A 526 12.90 9.73 -23.97
C ASN A 526 13.97 10.63 -24.62
N LYS A 527 13.67 11.91 -24.88
CA LYS A 527 14.67 12.88 -25.37
C LYS A 527 15.72 13.24 -24.32
N MET A 528 15.40 13.09 -23.04
CA MET A 528 16.29 13.40 -21.91
C MET A 528 17.15 12.20 -21.46
N LEU A 529 16.83 11.00 -21.93
CA LEU A 529 17.61 9.80 -21.64
C LEU A 529 18.79 9.68 -22.63
N PRO A 530 19.96 9.21 -22.18
CA PRO A 530 21.08 8.95 -23.09
C PRO A 530 20.65 7.93 -24.14
N ARG A 531 20.97 8.20 -25.42
CA ARG A 531 20.71 7.25 -26.51
C ARG A 531 21.41 5.93 -26.19
N GLN A 532 20.64 4.85 -26.08
CA GLN A 532 21.20 3.51 -26.03
C GLN A 532 21.90 3.27 -27.39
N LEU A 533 23.22 3.00 -27.34
CA LEU A 533 24.05 2.66 -28.49
C LEU A 533 23.76 1.25 -29.00
#